data_AF-A0A7Z7CGW1-F1
#
_entry.id   AF-A0A7Z7CGW1-F1
#
_cell.length_a   1.000
_cell.length_b   1.000
_cell.length_c   1.000
_cell.angle_alpha   90.00
_cell.angle_beta   90.00
_cell.angle_gamma   90.00
#
_symmetry.space_group_name_H-M   'P 1'
#
loop_
_entity.id
_entity.type
_entity.pdbx_description
1 polymer ?
#
loop_
_entity_poly.entity_id
_entity_poly.type
_entity_poly.pdbx_seq_one_letter_code
_entity_poly.pdbx_strand_id
1 'polypeptide(L)'
;MHKVTQLLIDPDHPNQNTGVWIGGEVAYVTNWPLNAEGQPLLHLFSIDCNTLLQQHHILSSLPPDKYISVFSSYSASEYFLDQVTYAGDELEWKENILAGSTYVSITSEPLTSVCPIQSIPLCGVRLTEMEIEEQDFPAFSFFSSMLPNGVNGISHLLEDYQFVGQIYSADFPDPYQDILGLSDATGYLLLRTGPASAQAPLDGIFFVQTA
;
A
#
# COMPACT_ATOMS: atom_id res chain seq x y z
N MET A 1 -21.03 -11.16 -5.12
CA MET A 1 -19.92 -10.98 -6.10
C MET A 1 -19.52 -9.51 -6.18
N HIS A 2 -18.23 -9.23 -6.08
CA HIS A 2 -17.67 -7.88 -6.08
C HIS A 2 -16.63 -7.74 -7.17
N LYS A 3 -16.73 -6.68 -7.97
CA LYS A 3 -15.72 -6.37 -9.00
C LYS A 3 -14.52 -5.69 -8.36
N VAL A 4 -13.33 -6.16 -8.71
CA VAL A 4 -12.06 -5.56 -8.30
C VAL A 4 -11.13 -5.43 -9.51
N THR A 5 -10.14 -4.55 -9.39
CA THR A 5 -9.04 -4.45 -10.35
C THR A 5 -7.85 -5.20 -9.80
N GLN A 6 -7.58 -6.41 -10.28
CA GLN A 6 -6.43 -7.21 -9.91
C GLN A 6 -5.13 -6.59 -10.44
N LEU A 7 -4.09 -6.59 -9.62
CA LEU A 7 -2.73 -6.21 -9.97
C LEU A 7 -1.93 -7.48 -10.28
N LEU A 8 -1.44 -7.61 -11.50
CA LEU A 8 -0.53 -8.67 -11.91
C LEU A 8 0.87 -8.06 -12.09
N ILE A 9 1.77 -8.36 -11.15
CA ILE A 9 3.14 -7.85 -11.14
C ILE A 9 3.94 -8.56 -12.24
N ASP A 10 4.61 -7.78 -13.08
CA ASP A 10 5.44 -8.26 -14.20
C ASP A 10 6.88 -7.76 -14.02
N PRO A 11 7.78 -8.60 -13.46
CA PRO A 11 9.17 -8.23 -13.21
C PRO A 11 9.98 -7.98 -14.49
N ASP A 12 9.57 -8.56 -15.61
CA ASP A 12 10.31 -8.51 -16.87
C ASP A 12 9.92 -7.29 -17.73
N HIS A 13 8.82 -6.61 -17.39
CA HIS A 13 8.35 -5.44 -18.11
C HIS A 13 8.14 -4.24 -17.18
N PRO A 14 9.00 -3.20 -17.22
CA PRO A 14 8.75 -1.94 -16.52
C PRO A 14 7.66 -1.17 -17.27
N ASN A 15 6.40 -1.56 -17.07
CA ASN A 15 5.27 -0.90 -17.72
C ASN A 15 4.76 0.25 -16.86
N GLN A 16 5.37 1.43 -17.00
CA GLN A 16 4.95 2.66 -16.30
C GLN A 16 3.63 3.24 -16.85
N ASN A 17 3.08 2.69 -17.94
CA ASN A 17 1.91 3.28 -18.60
C ASN A 17 0.58 2.96 -17.90
N THR A 18 0.56 2.08 -16.91
CA THR A 18 -0.67 1.76 -16.15
C THR A 18 -0.93 2.73 -14.99
N GLY A 19 0.02 3.64 -14.72
CA GLY A 19 -0.05 4.53 -13.57
C GLY A 19 0.25 3.82 -12.24
N VAL A 20 0.71 2.57 -12.26
CA VAL A 20 1.07 1.81 -11.06
C VAL A 20 2.34 1.02 -11.32
N TRP A 21 3.26 1.02 -10.36
CA TRP A 21 4.45 0.18 -10.42
C TRP A 21 4.88 -0.26 -9.02
N ILE A 22 5.62 -1.37 -8.99
CA ILE A 22 6.19 -1.94 -7.78
C ILE A 22 7.67 -1.58 -7.70
N GLY A 23 8.12 -1.27 -6.49
CA GLY A 23 9.53 -1.03 -6.21
C GLY A 23 10.11 0.13 -7.00
N GLY A 24 11.38 -0.04 -7.38
CA GLY A 24 12.17 0.98 -8.04
C GLY A 24 12.78 1.98 -7.06
N GLU A 25 13.84 2.63 -7.54
CA GLU A 25 14.62 3.58 -6.75
C GLU A 25 13.91 4.92 -6.58
N VAL A 26 12.82 5.19 -7.29
CA VAL A 26 12.17 6.51 -7.30
C VAL A 26 10.74 6.39 -6.78
N ALA A 27 10.39 7.26 -5.84
CA ALA A 27 9.05 7.35 -5.26
C ALA A 27 8.59 8.82 -5.18
N TYR A 28 7.28 9.05 -5.20
CA TYR A 28 6.65 10.35 -5.02
C TYR A 28 6.71 10.80 -3.55
N VAL A 29 7.86 11.34 -3.16
CA VAL A 29 8.07 11.87 -1.82
C VAL A 29 9.14 12.96 -1.87
N THR A 30 9.01 13.99 -1.03
CA THR A 30 10.01 15.07 -0.94
C THR A 30 11.20 14.71 -0.05
N ASN A 31 10.96 14.03 1.06
CA ASN A 31 11.98 13.52 1.97
C ASN A 31 11.72 12.05 2.19
N TRP A 32 12.73 11.21 2.01
CA TRP A 32 12.57 9.78 2.21
C TRP A 32 12.14 9.48 3.66
N PRO A 33 11.05 8.72 3.87
CA PRO A 33 10.53 8.48 5.21
C PRO A 33 11.46 7.55 6.00
N LEU A 34 11.56 7.80 7.29
CA LEU A 34 12.33 7.01 8.24
C LEU A 34 11.38 6.43 9.29
N ASN A 35 11.68 5.23 9.80
CA ASN A 35 10.99 4.69 10.98
C ASN A 35 11.45 5.39 12.28
N ALA A 36 10.88 4.96 13.41
CA ALA A 36 11.19 5.51 14.73
C ALA A 36 12.68 5.38 15.11
N GLU A 37 13.37 4.36 14.58
CA GLU A 37 14.80 4.10 14.77
C GLU A 37 15.69 4.93 13.82
N GLY A 38 15.10 5.71 12.91
CA GLY A 38 15.82 6.52 11.92
C GLY A 38 16.31 5.72 10.70
N GLN A 39 15.82 4.50 10.50
CA GLN A 39 16.13 3.68 9.34
C GLN A 39 15.20 4.04 8.16
N PRO A 40 15.72 4.14 6.94
CA PRO A 40 14.90 4.39 5.76
C PRO A 40 13.85 3.30 5.53
N LEU A 41 12.59 3.69 5.31
CA LEU A 41 11.56 2.74 4.91
C LEU A 41 11.80 2.26 3.48
N LEU A 42 11.42 1.03 3.18
CA LEU A 42 11.47 0.49 1.82
C LEU A 42 10.27 0.98 1.02
N HIS A 43 10.51 1.45 -0.22
CA HIS A 43 9.44 1.79 -1.14
C HIS A 43 8.81 0.53 -1.74
N LEU A 44 7.50 0.36 -1.53
CA LEU A 44 6.76 -0.80 -1.98
C LEU A 44 6.18 -0.60 -3.38
N PHE A 45 5.42 0.49 -3.57
CA PHE A 45 4.77 0.79 -4.84
C PHE A 45 4.35 2.26 -4.89
N SER A 46 4.06 2.71 -6.11
CA SER A 46 3.53 4.04 -6.36
C SER A 46 2.35 4.00 -7.33
N ILE A 47 1.50 5.01 -7.21
CA ILE A 47 0.30 5.22 -8.01
C ILE A 47 0.32 6.65 -8.54
N ASP A 48 0.32 6.81 -9.85
CA ASP A 48 -0.12 8.02 -10.53
C ASP A 48 -1.64 7.91 -10.74
N CYS A 49 -2.41 8.57 -9.89
CA CYS A 49 -3.86 8.50 -9.93
C CYS A 49 -4.42 9.09 -11.23
N ASN A 50 -3.73 10.02 -11.89
CA ASN A 50 -4.20 10.61 -13.14
C ASN A 50 -4.16 9.59 -14.27
N THR A 51 -3.02 8.93 -14.42
CA THR A 51 -2.83 7.90 -15.44
C THR A 51 -3.77 6.71 -15.17
N LEU A 52 -3.88 6.27 -13.92
CA LEU A 52 -4.71 5.13 -13.54
C LEU A 52 -6.22 5.39 -13.73
N LEU A 53 -6.72 6.55 -13.30
CA LEU A 53 -8.15 6.90 -13.40
C LEU A 53 -8.62 7.15 -14.84
N GLN A 54 -7.71 7.49 -15.76
CA GLN A 54 -8.01 7.58 -17.19
C GLN A 54 -8.32 6.21 -17.81
N GLN A 55 -7.73 5.14 -17.25
CA GLN A 55 -7.85 3.79 -17.77
C GLN A 55 -8.92 2.97 -17.05
N HIS A 56 -9.16 3.25 -15.76
CA HIS A 56 -10.05 2.47 -14.90
C HIS A 56 -10.96 3.36 -14.04
N HIS A 57 -12.08 3.79 -14.60
CA HIS A 57 -13.07 4.65 -13.92
C HIS A 57 -13.75 4.01 -12.70
N ILE A 58 -13.57 2.71 -12.46
CA ILE A 58 -14.16 1.99 -11.31
C ILE A 58 -13.42 2.24 -9.99
N LEU A 59 -12.25 2.87 -10.01
CA LEU A 59 -11.43 3.13 -8.83
C LEU A 59 -11.77 4.46 -8.14
N SER A 60 -13.04 4.65 -7.78
CA SER A 60 -13.52 5.92 -7.21
C SER A 60 -12.91 6.30 -5.85
N SER A 61 -12.23 5.36 -5.18
CA SER A 61 -11.52 5.60 -3.92
C SER A 61 -10.16 6.29 -4.10
N LEU A 62 -9.66 6.40 -5.33
CA LEU A 62 -8.42 7.14 -5.60
C LEU A 62 -8.71 8.63 -5.85
N PRO A 63 -7.97 9.54 -5.21
CA PRO A 63 -8.14 10.98 -5.43
C PRO A 63 -7.57 11.38 -6.81
N PRO A 64 -8.30 12.16 -7.61
CA PRO A 64 -7.77 12.73 -8.85
C PRO A 64 -6.67 13.77 -8.55
N ASP A 65 -5.79 14.02 -9.53
CA ASP A 65 -4.70 14.98 -9.43
C ASP A 65 -3.70 14.70 -8.30
N LYS A 66 -3.55 13.42 -7.94
CA LYS A 66 -2.63 12.97 -6.89
C LYS A 66 -1.66 11.90 -7.37
N TYR A 67 -0.54 11.87 -6.68
CA TYR A 67 0.45 10.82 -6.73
C TYR A 67 0.58 10.22 -5.34
N ILE A 68 0.68 8.90 -5.27
CA ILE A 68 0.76 8.15 -4.01
C ILE A 68 2.00 7.27 -4.05
N SER A 69 2.74 7.21 -2.95
CA SER A 69 3.79 6.21 -2.74
C SER A 69 3.66 5.59 -1.37
N VAL A 70 3.79 4.27 -1.32
CA VAL A 70 3.63 3.49 -0.09
C VAL A 70 4.97 2.90 0.32
N PHE A 71 5.27 3.02 1.61
CA PHE A 71 6.52 2.61 2.21
C PHE A 71 6.27 1.77 3.46
N SER A 72 7.18 0.83 3.72
CA SER A 72 7.11 -0.04 4.89
C SER A 72 8.50 -0.31 5.44
N SER A 73 8.59 -0.53 6.75
CA SER A 73 9.75 -1.17 7.35
C SER A 73 9.89 -2.56 6.77
N TYR A 74 11.14 -2.96 6.52
CA TYR A 74 11.49 -4.27 5.96
C TYR A 74 12.88 -4.67 6.41
N SER A 75 13.05 -5.94 6.73
CA SER A 75 14.36 -6.55 6.95
C SER A 75 14.34 -7.98 6.42
N ALA A 76 15.33 -8.30 5.57
CA ALA A 76 15.51 -9.66 5.05
C ALA A 76 16.11 -10.63 6.11
N SER A 77 16.60 -10.11 7.23
CA SER A 77 17.33 -10.89 8.23
C SER A 77 16.76 -10.81 9.64
N GLU A 78 16.01 -9.76 9.95
CA GLU A 78 15.45 -9.50 11.27
C GLU A 78 13.92 -9.60 11.20
N TYR A 79 13.30 -10.05 12.29
CA TYR A 79 11.84 -10.06 12.39
C TYR A 79 11.29 -8.63 12.55
N PHE A 80 10.32 -8.25 11.71
CA PHE A 80 9.73 -6.90 11.71
C PHE A 80 8.20 -6.87 11.62
N LEU A 81 7.53 -8.02 11.47
CA LEU A 81 6.08 -8.09 11.22
C LEU A 81 5.27 -7.30 12.28
N ASP A 82 5.60 -7.46 13.57
CA ASP A 82 4.91 -6.75 14.66
C ASP A 82 4.95 -5.23 14.52
N GLN A 83 5.93 -4.66 13.82
CA GLN A 83 6.08 -3.21 13.62
C GLN A 83 5.16 -2.67 12.53
N VAL A 84 4.67 -3.52 11.64
CA VAL A 84 3.85 -3.12 10.48
C VAL A 84 2.41 -3.64 10.58
N THR A 85 2.12 -4.46 11.60
CA THR A 85 0.80 -5.03 11.86
C THR A 85 -0.15 -4.03 12.49
N TYR A 86 -1.42 -4.13 12.12
CA TYR A 86 -2.50 -3.44 12.81
C TYR A 86 -3.80 -4.24 12.77
N ALA A 87 -4.32 -4.59 13.93
CA ALA A 87 -5.55 -5.36 14.16
C ALA A 87 -6.60 -4.58 14.97
N GLY A 88 -6.45 -3.25 15.07
CA GLY A 88 -7.35 -2.39 15.82
C GLY A 88 -6.92 -2.10 17.25
N ASP A 89 -5.72 -2.51 17.66
CA ASP A 89 -5.19 -2.28 19.00
C ASP A 89 -4.57 -0.87 19.15
N GLU A 90 -4.71 -0.27 20.34
CA GLU A 90 -4.24 1.09 20.61
C GLU A 90 -2.70 1.17 20.67
N LEU A 91 -2.02 0.11 21.12
CA LEU A 91 -0.56 0.05 21.13
C LEU A 91 -0.04 -0.03 19.70
N GLU A 92 -0.61 -0.91 18.87
CA GLU A 92 -0.25 -0.99 17.44
C GLU A 92 -0.52 0.33 16.72
N TRP A 93 -1.64 1.02 17.02
CA TRP A 93 -1.90 2.34 16.46
C TRP A 93 -0.76 3.34 16.76
N LYS A 94 -0.30 3.37 18.01
CA LYS A 94 0.74 4.31 18.45
C LYS A 94 2.13 3.92 17.95
N GLU A 95 2.51 2.67 18.14
CA GLU A 95 3.87 2.18 17.93
C GLU A 95 4.13 1.76 16.47
N ASN A 96 3.09 1.42 15.69
CA ASN A 96 3.25 0.96 14.31
C ASN A 96 2.82 2.03 13.31
N ILE A 97 1.60 2.55 13.48
CA ILE A 97 1.02 3.51 12.51
C ILE A 97 1.56 4.93 12.75
N LEU A 98 1.42 5.45 13.98
CA LEU A 98 1.82 6.82 14.28
C LEU A 98 3.34 7.01 14.44
N ALA A 99 4.07 5.97 14.87
CA ALA A 99 5.52 6.02 14.97
C ALA A 99 6.23 5.96 13.59
N GLY A 100 5.49 5.65 12.52
CA GLY A 100 6.00 5.70 11.16
C GLY A 100 6.70 4.42 10.68
N SER A 101 6.33 3.25 11.20
CA SER A 101 6.82 1.97 10.68
C SER A 101 6.35 1.70 9.26
N THR A 102 5.24 2.32 8.86
CA THR A 102 4.76 2.45 7.49
C THR A 102 4.50 3.92 7.17
N TYR A 103 4.51 4.28 5.89
CA TYR A 103 4.24 5.63 5.45
C TYR A 103 3.54 5.65 4.11
N VAL A 104 2.56 6.55 3.95
CA VAL A 104 1.87 6.81 2.68
C VAL A 104 2.08 8.27 2.34
N SER A 105 2.84 8.53 1.28
CA SER A 105 2.96 9.87 0.71
C SER A 105 1.81 10.14 -0.24
N ILE A 106 1.20 11.31 -0.15
CA ILE A 106 0.17 11.78 -1.08
C ILE A 106 0.50 13.20 -1.50
N THR A 107 0.80 13.41 -2.78
CA THR A 107 1.25 14.71 -3.29
C THR A 107 0.39 15.14 -4.49
N SER A 108 0.23 16.45 -4.70
CA SER A 108 -0.37 16.98 -5.94
C SER A 108 0.67 17.18 -7.06
N GLU A 109 1.94 17.21 -6.68
CA GLU A 109 3.05 17.43 -7.61
C GLU A 109 3.89 16.15 -7.69
N PRO A 110 4.41 15.78 -8.87
CA PRO A 110 5.24 14.58 -9.04
C PRO A 110 6.65 14.82 -8.50
N LEU A 111 6.78 15.35 -7.28
CA LEU A 111 8.03 15.51 -6.57
C LEU A 111 8.53 14.13 -6.18
N THR A 112 9.73 13.80 -6.63
CA THR A 112 10.32 12.48 -6.40
C THR A 112 11.62 12.54 -5.64
N SER A 113 11.88 11.48 -4.88
CA SER A 113 13.15 11.23 -4.21
C SER A 113 13.69 9.85 -4.57
N VAL A 114 15.01 9.70 -4.46
CA VAL A 114 15.71 8.44 -4.73
C VAL A 114 15.89 7.65 -3.42
N CYS A 115 15.67 6.35 -3.49
CA CYS A 115 15.81 5.40 -2.40
C CYS A 115 17.27 5.39 -1.89
N PRO A 116 17.50 5.64 -0.59
CA PRO A 116 18.84 5.69 -0.02
C PRO A 116 19.40 4.29 0.32
N ILE A 117 18.58 3.24 0.20
CA ILE A 117 18.90 1.84 0.48
C ILE A 117 18.68 0.97 -0.76
N GLN A 118 19.03 -0.31 -0.69
CA GLN A 118 18.70 -1.26 -1.75
C GLN A 118 17.18 -1.32 -1.95
N SER A 119 16.73 -1.02 -3.17
CA SER A 119 15.32 -1.05 -3.53
C SER A 119 14.90 -2.41 -4.07
N ILE A 120 13.60 -2.67 -4.02
CA ILE A 120 12.95 -3.70 -4.84
C ILE A 120 13.19 -3.32 -6.32
N PRO A 121 13.49 -4.28 -7.22
CA PRO A 121 13.53 -4.02 -8.65
C PRO A 121 12.25 -3.32 -9.12
N LEU A 122 12.39 -2.41 -10.09
CA LEU A 122 11.22 -1.78 -10.70
C LEU A 122 10.45 -2.81 -11.52
N CYS A 123 9.22 -3.11 -11.13
CA CYS A 123 8.33 -4.01 -11.87
C CYS A 123 7.09 -3.27 -12.36
N GLY A 124 6.66 -3.57 -13.59
CA GLY A 124 5.39 -3.09 -14.09
C GLY A 124 4.22 -3.83 -13.47
N VAL A 125 3.04 -3.24 -13.58
CA VAL A 125 1.79 -3.86 -13.14
C VAL A 125 0.84 -3.90 -14.31
N ARG A 126 0.29 -5.08 -14.61
CA ARG A 126 -0.85 -5.25 -15.51
C ARG A 126 -2.13 -5.27 -14.69
N LEU A 127 -3.14 -4.56 -15.16
CA LEU A 127 -4.43 -4.46 -14.50
C LEU A 127 -5.45 -5.34 -15.22
N THR A 128 -6.23 -6.10 -14.46
CA THR A 128 -7.29 -6.94 -15.01
C THR A 128 -8.52 -6.88 -14.11
N GLU A 129 -9.70 -6.76 -14.70
CA GLU A 129 -10.94 -6.82 -13.93
C GLU A 129 -11.25 -8.27 -13.57
N MET A 130 -11.60 -8.51 -12.31
CA MET A 130 -12.10 -9.81 -11.86
C MET A 130 -13.27 -9.64 -10.87
N GLU A 131 -14.00 -10.72 -10.65
CA GLU A 131 -15.05 -10.80 -9.64
C GLU A 131 -14.60 -11.71 -8.50
N ILE A 132 -14.80 -11.26 -7.27
CA ILE A 132 -14.56 -12.01 -6.04
C ILE A 132 -15.92 -12.38 -5.44
N GLU A 133 -16.07 -13.62 -4.98
CA GLU A 133 -17.28 -14.04 -4.28
C GLU A 133 -17.33 -13.47 -2.85
N GLU A 134 -18.54 -13.29 -2.33
CA GLU A 134 -18.73 -12.72 -0.97
C GLU A 134 -18.14 -13.58 0.15
N GLN A 135 -17.92 -14.87 -0.10
CA GLN A 135 -17.32 -15.80 0.85
C GLN A 135 -15.81 -15.99 0.69
N ASP A 136 -15.21 -15.42 -0.35
CA ASP A 136 -13.80 -15.66 -0.67
C ASP A 136 -12.87 -14.79 0.19
N PHE A 137 -11.72 -15.34 0.55
CA PHE A 137 -10.61 -14.64 1.21
C PHE A 137 -9.51 -14.45 0.16
N PRO A 138 -9.42 -13.27 -0.48
CA PRO A 138 -8.50 -13.08 -1.61
C PRO A 138 -7.05 -13.10 -1.16
N ALA A 139 -6.23 -13.93 -1.81
CA ALA A 139 -4.79 -14.04 -1.61
C ALA A 139 -4.02 -13.52 -2.85
N PHE A 140 -4.33 -12.28 -3.23
CA PHE A 140 -3.69 -11.55 -4.34
C PHE A 140 -3.90 -10.05 -4.18
N SER A 141 -3.12 -9.26 -4.90
CA SER A 141 -3.15 -7.80 -4.89
C SER A 141 -4.25 -7.25 -5.79
N PHE A 142 -5.04 -6.30 -5.31
CA PHE A 142 -6.10 -5.65 -6.08
C PHE A 142 -6.46 -4.26 -5.53
N PHE A 143 -7.06 -3.42 -6.38
CA PHE A 143 -7.75 -2.20 -5.95
C PHE A 143 -9.28 -2.41 -5.93
N SER A 144 -9.91 -1.82 -4.92
CA SER A 144 -11.36 -1.84 -4.72
C SER A 144 -11.78 -0.74 -3.74
N SER A 145 -13.03 -0.29 -3.82
CA SER A 145 -13.65 0.54 -2.78
C SER A 145 -14.39 -0.28 -1.72
N MET A 146 -14.50 -1.59 -1.91
CA MET A 146 -15.13 -2.52 -0.97
C MET A 146 -14.07 -3.30 -0.21
N LEU A 147 -14.27 -3.42 1.10
CA LEU A 147 -13.39 -4.22 1.96
C LEU A 147 -13.48 -5.71 1.63
N PRO A 148 -12.35 -6.40 1.49
CA PRO A 148 -12.34 -7.85 1.35
C PRO A 148 -12.58 -8.54 2.69
N ASN A 149 -12.95 -9.82 2.63
CA ASN A 149 -12.88 -10.69 3.80
C ASN A 149 -11.44 -10.85 4.27
N GLY A 150 -11.27 -11.03 5.58
CA GLY A 150 -9.96 -11.19 6.21
C GLY A 150 -9.47 -9.92 6.91
N VAL A 151 -9.97 -8.74 6.54
CA VAL A 151 -9.65 -7.49 7.24
C VAL A 151 -10.45 -7.38 8.53
N ASN A 152 -9.78 -7.23 9.66
CA ASN A 152 -10.42 -7.18 10.98
C ASN A 152 -10.00 -5.93 11.78
N GLY A 153 -10.83 -5.51 12.73
CA GLY A 153 -10.45 -4.49 13.72
C GLY A 153 -10.42 -3.03 13.24
N ILE A 154 -10.71 -2.77 11.96
CA ILE A 154 -10.57 -1.43 11.38
C ILE A 154 -11.86 -0.63 11.25
N SER A 155 -12.99 -1.11 11.76
CA SER A 155 -14.30 -0.44 11.53
C SER A 155 -14.32 1.03 11.93
N HIS A 156 -13.56 1.40 12.96
CA HIS A 156 -13.43 2.78 13.42
C HIS A 156 -12.62 3.67 12.46
N LEU A 157 -11.65 3.10 11.71
CA LEU A 157 -10.90 3.85 10.70
C LEU A 157 -11.81 4.24 9.53
N LEU A 158 -12.83 3.44 9.23
CA LEU A 158 -13.74 3.66 8.10
C LEU A 158 -14.65 4.87 8.26
N GLU A 159 -14.67 5.50 9.45
CA GLU A 159 -15.37 6.77 9.68
C GLU A 159 -14.67 7.94 8.99
N ASP A 160 -13.33 7.90 8.91
CA ASP A 160 -12.50 8.98 8.37
C ASP A 160 -11.68 8.56 7.14
N TYR A 161 -11.48 7.27 6.94
CA TYR A 161 -10.69 6.68 5.87
C TYR A 161 -11.53 5.80 4.93
N GLN A 162 -11.16 5.80 3.66
CA GLN A 162 -11.71 4.88 2.66
C GLN A 162 -10.68 3.84 2.24
N PHE A 163 -11.14 2.61 2.03
CA PHE A 163 -10.33 1.54 1.50
C PHE A 163 -9.99 1.78 0.01
N VAL A 164 -8.73 1.52 -0.35
CA VAL A 164 -8.23 1.64 -1.73
C VAL A 164 -7.85 0.29 -2.32
N GLY A 165 -7.20 -0.56 -1.53
CA GLY A 165 -6.74 -1.83 -2.06
C GLY A 165 -5.98 -2.69 -1.08
N GLN A 166 -5.79 -3.91 -1.54
CA GLN A 166 -5.08 -4.99 -0.89
C GLN A 166 -3.80 -5.27 -1.67
N ILE A 167 -2.71 -5.50 -0.95
CA ILE A 167 -1.40 -5.85 -1.51
C ILE A 167 -0.96 -7.16 -0.86
N TYR A 168 -0.76 -8.21 -1.65
CA TYR A 168 -0.39 -9.53 -1.15
C TYR A 168 1.12 -9.72 -1.26
N SER A 169 1.76 -10.15 -0.17
CA SER A 169 3.22 -10.19 -0.08
C SER A 169 3.85 -11.09 -1.15
N ALA A 170 3.29 -12.29 -1.38
CA ALA A 170 3.83 -13.23 -2.36
C ALA A 170 3.75 -12.78 -3.82
N ASP A 171 2.99 -11.71 -4.13
CA ASP A 171 2.94 -11.18 -5.50
C ASP A 171 4.22 -10.41 -5.87
N PHE A 172 5.03 -10.01 -4.88
CA PHE A 172 6.28 -9.29 -5.12
C PHE A 172 7.34 -10.16 -5.83
N PRO A 173 8.26 -9.55 -6.60
CA PRO A 173 9.33 -10.28 -7.27
C PRO A 173 10.27 -10.94 -6.28
N ASP A 174 10.90 -12.05 -6.69
CA ASP A 174 12.03 -12.63 -5.94
C ASP A 174 13.16 -11.61 -5.73
N PRO A 175 13.77 -11.54 -4.53
CA PRO A 175 13.54 -12.35 -3.33
C PRO A 175 12.53 -11.76 -2.34
N TYR A 176 11.71 -10.77 -2.71
CA TYR A 176 10.87 -9.97 -1.81
C TYR A 176 9.47 -10.55 -1.59
N GLN A 177 9.28 -11.87 -1.67
CA GLN A 177 7.95 -12.46 -1.51
C GLN A 177 7.43 -12.40 -0.07
N ASP A 178 8.28 -12.09 0.90
CA ASP A 178 8.00 -11.86 2.32
C ASP A 178 8.08 -10.37 2.71
N ILE A 179 7.90 -9.46 1.74
CA ILE A 179 8.07 -8.01 1.94
C ILE A 179 7.22 -7.43 3.08
N LEU A 180 6.11 -8.09 3.43
CA LEU A 180 5.22 -7.71 4.53
C LEU A 180 5.45 -8.54 5.81
N GLY A 181 6.57 -9.24 5.91
CA GLY A 181 7.00 -10.05 7.05
C GLY A 181 6.78 -11.55 6.86
N LEU A 182 5.75 -11.94 6.10
CA LEU A 182 5.46 -13.32 5.69
C LEU A 182 4.94 -13.34 4.26
N SER A 183 5.09 -14.47 3.56
CA SER A 183 4.61 -14.59 2.18
C SER A 183 3.10 -14.53 2.03
N ASP A 184 2.36 -14.95 3.05
CA ASP A 184 0.91 -14.91 3.11
C ASP A 184 0.35 -13.66 3.81
N ALA A 185 1.24 -12.74 4.20
CA ALA A 185 0.83 -11.46 4.77
C ALA A 185 0.17 -10.56 3.73
N THR A 186 -0.78 -9.77 4.19
CA THR A 186 -1.59 -8.89 3.36
C THR A 186 -1.55 -7.47 3.89
N GLY A 187 -1.20 -6.52 3.02
CA GLY A 187 -1.16 -5.10 3.29
C GLY A 187 -2.42 -4.39 2.80
N TYR A 188 -2.91 -3.42 3.55
CA TYR A 188 -4.12 -2.68 3.22
C TYR A 188 -3.83 -1.19 3.15
N LEU A 189 -4.23 -0.57 2.04
CA LEU A 189 -4.10 0.87 1.83
C LEU A 189 -5.44 1.57 2.06
N LEU A 190 -5.43 2.53 2.99
CA LEU A 190 -6.56 3.39 3.31
C LEU A 190 -6.16 4.86 3.10
N LEU A 191 -7.07 5.68 2.58
CA LEU A 191 -6.85 7.12 2.37
C LEU A 191 -7.88 7.95 3.13
N ARG A 192 -7.47 9.08 3.69
CA ARG A 192 -8.35 9.96 4.46
C ARG A 192 -9.34 10.69 3.54
N THR A 193 -10.60 10.74 3.92
CA THR A 193 -11.68 11.34 3.10
C THR A 193 -12.00 12.80 3.47
N GLY A 194 -11.74 13.19 4.73
CA GLY A 194 -12.05 14.51 5.28
C GLY A 194 -10.83 15.44 5.44
N PRO A 195 -10.93 16.50 6.26
CA PRO A 195 -9.79 17.27 6.78
C PRO A 195 -9.10 16.55 7.94
N ALA A 196 -7.86 16.94 8.26
CA ALA A 196 -7.08 16.24 9.28
C ALA A 196 -7.74 16.46 10.65
N SER A 197 -7.82 15.41 11.45
CA SER A 197 -8.41 15.42 12.79
C SER A 197 -7.48 14.75 13.78
N ALA A 198 -7.82 14.79 15.08
CA ALA A 198 -7.06 14.08 16.09
C ALA A 198 -7.18 12.55 15.93
N GLN A 199 -8.29 12.08 15.37
CA GLN A 199 -8.61 10.67 15.10
C GLN A 199 -8.02 10.20 13.78
N ALA A 200 -7.90 11.09 12.80
CA ALA A 200 -7.37 10.83 11.47
C ALA A 200 -6.26 11.85 11.11
N PRO A 201 -5.08 11.75 11.74
CA PRO A 201 -4.00 12.71 11.53
C PRO A 201 -3.23 12.49 10.22
N LEU A 202 -3.27 11.28 9.65
CA LEU A 202 -2.48 10.89 8.47
C LEU A 202 -3.31 10.99 7.19
N ASP A 203 -2.70 11.42 6.08
CA ASP A 203 -3.37 11.49 4.77
C ASP A 203 -3.69 10.10 4.20
N GLY A 204 -2.86 9.10 4.52
CA GLY A 204 -3.09 7.71 4.20
C GLY A 204 -2.45 6.79 5.23
N ILE A 205 -2.93 5.56 5.30
CA ILE A 205 -2.47 4.53 6.22
C ILE A 205 -2.20 3.27 5.39
N PHE A 206 -1.08 2.63 5.69
CA PHE A 206 -0.78 1.28 5.21
C PHE A 206 -0.45 0.40 6.41
N PHE A 207 -1.03 -0.79 6.48
CA PHE A 207 -0.76 -1.75 7.56
C PHE A 207 -0.94 -3.17 7.08
N VAL A 208 -0.36 -4.11 7.82
CA VAL A 208 -0.35 -5.53 7.51
C VAL A 208 -1.30 -6.29 8.43
N GLN A 209 -1.99 -7.29 7.91
CA GLN A 209 -2.57 -8.38 8.69
C GLN A 209 -2.17 -9.72 8.09
N THR A 210 -2.12 -10.74 8.94
CA THR A 210 -1.85 -12.12 8.58
C THR A 210 -3.08 -12.97 8.93
N ALA A 211 -3.38 -13.97 8.12
CA ALA A 211 -4.49 -14.89 8.34
C ALA A 211 -4.20 -15.94 9.43
#